data_AF-A0A449HDW0-F1
#
_entry.id   AF-A0A449HDW0-F1
#
_cell.length_a   1.000
_cell.length_b   1.000
_cell.length_c   1.000
_cell.angle_alpha   90.00
_cell.angle_beta   90.00
_cell.angle_gamma   90.00
#
_symmetry.space_group_name_H-M   'P 1'
#
loop_
_entity.id
_entity.type
_entity.pdbx_description
1 polymer ?
#
loop_
_entity_poly.entity_id
_entity_poly.type
_entity_poly.pdbx_seq_one_letter_code
_entity_poly.pdbx_strand_id
1 'polypeptide(L)'
;MNAARATGLNLPSSSRPQHRGDLREAAARVRPSTTTDTTPAAAQPEPAPATTPAAAPAVSIPLKRKKNKRPFSTQISAETSARLDWLIKQGAVLTDTVDAAITAYLDAAGVPRPGPDGSMPDPT
;
A
#
# COMPACT_ATOMS: atom_id res chain seq x y z
N MET A 1 6.55 -6.99 -50.28
CA MET A 1 7.66 -7.73 -49.63
C MET A 1 8.03 -7.03 -48.34
N ASN A 2 8.41 -7.86 -47.35
CA ASN A 2 9.06 -7.57 -46.07
C ASN A 2 8.19 -7.21 -44.86
N ALA A 3 7.99 -8.26 -44.06
CA ALA A 3 7.54 -8.27 -42.68
C ALA A 3 8.68 -7.91 -41.72
N ALA A 4 8.36 -7.21 -40.64
CA ALA A 4 9.17 -7.17 -39.43
C ALA A 4 8.24 -7.45 -38.24
N ARG A 5 8.10 -8.74 -37.89
CA ARG A 5 7.50 -9.16 -36.63
C ARG A 5 8.49 -8.83 -35.52
N ALA A 6 8.04 -8.10 -34.50
CA ALA A 6 8.78 -7.91 -33.27
C ALA A 6 8.96 -9.28 -32.59
N THR A 7 10.19 -9.81 -32.59
CA THR A 7 10.57 -11.01 -31.86
C THR A 7 10.66 -10.64 -30.38
N GLY A 8 9.52 -10.70 -29.69
CA GLY A 8 9.48 -10.63 -28.23
C GLY A 8 10.26 -11.80 -27.63
N LEU A 9 11.03 -11.52 -26.58
CA LEU A 9 11.78 -12.50 -25.79
C LEU A 9 10.82 -13.61 -25.30
N ASN A 10 10.89 -14.78 -25.92
CA ASN A 10 10.09 -15.95 -25.56
C ASN A 10 10.67 -16.55 -24.27
N LEU A 11 10.17 -16.13 -23.11
CA LEU A 11 10.48 -16.82 -21.86
C LEU A 11 9.80 -18.18 -21.89
N PRO A 12 10.52 -19.31 -21.69
CA PRO A 12 9.88 -20.60 -21.55
C PRO A 12 8.92 -20.55 -20.37
N SER A 13 7.69 -21.05 -20.60
CA SER A 13 6.52 -21.02 -19.74
C SER A 13 6.83 -20.95 -18.24
N SER A 14 6.44 -19.84 -17.61
CA SER A 14 6.49 -19.63 -16.16
C SER A 14 5.87 -20.82 -15.43
N SER A 15 6.69 -21.61 -14.73
CA SER A 15 6.27 -22.74 -13.89
C SER A 15 5.64 -22.30 -12.56
N ARG A 16 5.28 -21.02 -12.43
CA ARG A 16 4.69 -20.46 -11.22
C ARG A 16 3.16 -20.54 -11.30
N PRO A 17 2.46 -21.17 -10.34
CA PRO A 17 1.01 -21.27 -10.35
C PRO A 17 0.39 -19.86 -10.38
N GLN A 18 -0.37 -19.58 -11.44
CA GLN A 18 -1.00 -18.28 -11.69
C GLN A 18 -2.39 -18.17 -11.06
N HIS A 19 -2.94 -19.27 -10.53
CA HIS A 19 -4.29 -19.32 -9.99
C HIS A 19 -4.34 -19.69 -8.50
N ARG A 20 -5.30 -19.06 -7.81
CA ARG A 20 -5.60 -19.29 -6.39
C ARG A 20 -6.08 -20.71 -6.10
N GLY A 21 -6.60 -21.42 -7.10
CA GLY A 21 -6.99 -22.84 -7.02
C GLY A 21 -5.79 -23.75 -6.82
N ASP A 22 -4.76 -23.60 -7.66
CA ASP A 22 -3.53 -24.40 -7.61
C ASP A 22 -2.79 -24.26 -6.26
N LEU A 23 -2.87 -23.07 -5.65
CA LEU A 23 -2.31 -22.80 -4.32
C LEU A 23 -3.00 -23.61 -3.20
N ARG A 24 -4.32 -23.87 -3.31
CA ARG A 24 -5.04 -24.71 -2.33
C ARG A 24 -4.71 -26.19 -2.50
N GLU A 25 -4.52 -26.64 -3.73
CA GLU A 25 -4.17 -28.03 -4.03
C GLU A 25 -2.74 -28.36 -3.56
N ALA A 26 -1.80 -27.43 -3.73
CA ALA A 26 -0.46 -27.53 -3.17
C ALA A 26 -0.46 -27.57 -1.63
N ALA A 27 -1.32 -26.76 -0.98
CA ALA A 27 -1.46 -26.75 0.48
C ALA A 27 -2.07 -28.06 1.02
N ALA A 28 -2.98 -28.70 0.29
CA ALA A 28 -3.59 -29.97 0.68
C ALA A 28 -2.58 -31.14 0.70
N ARG A 29 -1.45 -31.03 -0.02
CA ARG A 29 -0.39 -32.05 -0.04
C ARG A 29 0.53 -31.95 1.19
N VAL A 30 0.51 -30.84 1.93
CA VAL A 30 1.28 -30.68 3.16
C VAL A 30 0.49 -31.30 4.33
N ARG A 31 0.77 -32.56 4.63
CA ARG A 31 0.33 -33.19 5.88
C ARG A 31 1.30 -32.80 7.01
N PRO A 32 0.84 -32.23 8.12
CA PRO A 32 1.67 -32.16 9.32
C PRO A 32 1.86 -33.59 9.84
N SER A 33 3.12 -34.01 10.00
CA SER A 33 3.43 -35.25 10.71
C SER A 33 3.04 -35.07 12.18
N THR A 34 1.95 -35.72 12.59
CA THR A 34 1.54 -35.84 13.98
C THR A 34 2.48 -36.82 14.69
N THR A 35 3.40 -36.32 15.50
CA THR A 35 3.99 -37.13 16.57
C THR A 35 3.00 -37.15 17.73
N THR A 36 2.45 -38.33 17.94
CA THR A 36 1.59 -38.76 19.05
C THR A 36 2.27 -38.58 20.42
N ASP A 37 1.40 -38.36 21.40
CA ASP A 37 1.33 -39.11 22.67
C ASP A 37 1.60 -38.31 23.94
N THR A 38 0.52 -38.10 24.72
CA THR A 38 0.43 -38.36 26.18
C THR A 38 -0.82 -37.65 26.71
N THR A 39 -1.91 -38.42 26.81
CA THR A 39 -3.03 -38.17 27.72
C THR A 39 -2.66 -38.80 29.06
N PRO A 40 -2.87 -38.11 30.20
CA PRO A 40 -3.84 -38.66 31.15
C PRO A 40 -4.69 -37.61 31.88
N ALA A 41 -5.91 -38.07 32.17
CA ALA A 41 -6.67 -37.84 33.39
C ALA A 41 -7.35 -36.48 33.65
N ALA A 42 -8.64 -36.59 33.92
CA ALA A 42 -9.53 -35.58 34.46
C ALA A 42 -9.14 -35.15 35.89
N ALA A 43 -9.18 -33.83 36.17
CA ALA A 43 -9.60 -33.23 37.44
C ALA A 43 -9.64 -31.68 37.32
N GLN A 44 -10.84 -31.11 37.24
CA GLN A 44 -11.17 -29.84 37.92
C GLN A 44 -11.69 -30.22 39.32
N PRO A 45 -11.68 -29.35 40.37
CA PRO A 45 -11.62 -27.87 40.32
C PRO A 45 -10.72 -27.19 41.40
N GLU A 46 -10.33 -25.92 41.22
CA GLU A 46 -10.38 -24.88 42.28
C GLU A 46 -10.00 -23.47 41.73
N PRO A 47 -10.69 -22.38 42.14
CA PRO A 47 -10.48 -21.04 41.61
C PRO A 47 -9.49 -20.24 42.48
N ALA A 48 -8.32 -19.94 41.93
CA ALA A 48 -7.37 -18.98 42.51
C ALA A 48 -7.41 -17.66 41.72
N PRO A 49 -7.24 -16.51 42.41
CA PRO A 49 -7.75 -15.22 41.96
C PRO A 49 -7.03 -14.73 40.71
N ALA A 50 -7.81 -14.28 39.74
CA ALA A 50 -7.33 -13.61 38.55
C ALA A 50 -6.65 -12.30 38.96
N THR A 51 -5.32 -12.28 38.97
CA THR A 51 -4.55 -11.04 38.90
C THR A 51 -4.84 -10.41 37.54
N THR A 52 -5.79 -9.48 37.51
CA THR A 52 -6.07 -8.63 36.36
C THR A 52 -4.77 -7.96 35.91
N PRO A 53 -4.27 -8.20 34.68
CA PRO A 53 -3.26 -7.32 34.11
C PRO A 53 -3.94 -5.98 33.90
N ALA A 54 -3.51 -4.98 34.69
CA ALA A 54 -3.93 -3.60 34.53
C ALA A 54 -3.86 -3.23 33.04
N ALA A 55 -5.02 -2.85 32.50
CA ALA A 55 -5.18 -2.46 31.12
C ALA A 55 -4.16 -1.36 30.79
N ALA A 56 -3.19 -1.68 29.93
CA ALA A 56 -2.30 -0.69 29.35
C ALA A 56 -3.18 0.39 28.70
N PRO A 57 -2.88 1.69 28.88
CA PRO A 57 -3.64 2.75 28.23
C PRO A 57 -3.50 2.57 26.73
N ALA A 58 -4.60 2.18 26.08
CA ALA A 58 -4.69 2.11 24.63
C ALA A 58 -4.56 3.55 24.10
N VAL A 59 -3.35 3.94 23.74
CA VAL A 59 -3.07 5.20 23.05
C VAL A 59 -3.71 5.07 21.66
N SER A 60 -4.94 5.54 21.54
CA SER A 60 -5.66 5.62 20.28
C SER A 60 -5.04 6.74 19.45
N ILE A 61 -4.19 6.37 18.50
CA ILE A 61 -3.64 7.31 17.52
C ILE A 61 -4.76 7.65 16.55
N PRO A 62 -5.20 8.92 16.44
CA PRO A 62 -6.27 9.28 15.53
C PRO A 62 -5.84 8.98 14.09
N LEU A 63 -6.62 8.13 13.42
CA LEU A 63 -6.39 7.79 12.03
C LEU A 63 -6.64 9.07 11.20
N LYS A 64 -5.57 9.69 10.69
CA LYS A 64 -5.68 10.85 9.79
C LYS A 64 -6.54 10.43 8.60
N ARG A 65 -7.73 11.03 8.48
CA ARG A 65 -8.60 10.78 7.32
C ARG A 65 -7.82 11.13 6.07
N LYS A 66 -7.69 10.16 5.17
CA LYS A 66 -6.99 10.34 3.90
C LYS A 66 -7.79 11.35 3.07
N LYS A 67 -7.14 12.45 2.65
CA LYS A 67 -7.74 13.41 1.71
C LYS A 67 -7.99 12.68 0.38
N ASN A 68 -9.16 12.89 -0.22
CA ASN A 68 -9.47 12.36 -1.54
C ASN A 68 -8.57 13.05 -2.58
N LYS A 69 -7.62 12.32 -3.14
CA LYS A 69 -6.75 12.79 -4.24
C LYS A 69 -7.33 12.32 -5.58
N ARG A 70 -7.27 13.16 -6.60
CA ARG A 70 -7.65 12.82 -7.98
C ARG A 70 -6.39 12.45 -8.78
N PRO A 71 -6.46 11.48 -9.70
CA PRO A 71 -5.32 11.15 -10.55
C PRO A 71 -4.97 12.36 -11.43
N PHE A 72 -3.67 12.66 -11.54
CA PHE A 72 -3.14 13.75 -12.34
C PHE A 72 -2.07 13.18 -13.29
N SER A 73 -2.41 13.07 -14.58
CA SER A 73 -1.52 12.52 -15.60
C SER A 73 -1.10 13.63 -16.55
N THR A 74 0.15 14.08 -16.42
CA THR A 74 0.75 15.10 -17.29
C THR A 74 2.17 14.70 -17.65
N GLN A 75 2.60 15.09 -18.85
CA GLN A 75 3.99 14.89 -19.28
C GLN A 75 4.89 15.96 -18.67
N ILE A 76 6.11 15.58 -18.31
CA ILE A 76 7.14 16.48 -17.77
C ILE A 76 8.43 16.32 -18.57
N SER A 77 9.29 17.34 -18.56
CA SER A 77 10.58 17.29 -19.24
C SER A 77 11.50 16.24 -18.60
N ALA A 78 12.42 15.69 -19.39
CA ALA A 78 13.40 14.71 -18.91
C ALA A 78 14.33 15.28 -17.82
N GLU A 79 14.63 16.58 -17.88
CA GLU A 79 15.42 17.27 -16.85
C GLU A 79 14.64 17.30 -15.52
N THR A 80 13.36 17.67 -15.58
CA THR A 80 12.49 17.71 -14.40
C THR A 80 12.31 16.33 -13.78
N SER A 81 12.13 15.28 -14.60
CA SER A 81 12.01 13.91 -14.08
C SER A 81 13.29 13.46 -13.37
N ALA A 82 14.47 13.76 -13.93
CA ALA A 82 15.74 13.43 -13.28
C ALA A 82 15.90 14.10 -11.91
N ARG A 83 15.43 15.35 -11.76
CA ARG A 83 15.43 16.07 -10.48
C ARG A 83 14.46 15.45 -9.47
N LEU A 84 13.28 15.04 -9.92
CA LEU A 84 12.32 14.33 -9.07
C LEU A 84 12.87 12.97 -8.61
N ASP A 85 13.52 12.21 -9.50
CA ASP A 85 14.16 10.94 -9.17
C ASP A 85 15.28 11.12 -8.14
N TRP A 86 16.08 12.18 -8.27
CA TRP A 86 17.09 12.52 -7.26
C TRP A 86 16.44 12.81 -5.89
N LEU A 87 15.33 13.54 -5.86
CA LEU A 87 14.61 13.85 -4.62
C LEU A 87 14.01 12.59 -3.97
N ILE A 88 13.45 11.68 -4.77
CA ILE A 88 12.92 10.40 -4.29
C ILE A 88 14.03 9.56 -3.64
N LYS A 89 15.24 9.57 -4.20
CA LYS A 89 16.41 8.90 -3.59
C LYS A 89 16.80 9.47 -2.23
N GLN A 90 16.45 10.73 -1.95
CA GLN A 90 16.63 11.35 -0.62
C GLN A 90 15.49 11.01 0.36
N GLY A 91 14.53 10.16 -0.04
CA GLY A 91 13.40 9.74 0.79
C GLY A 91 12.12 10.56 0.61
N ALA A 92 12.06 11.45 -0.38
CA ALA A 92 10.83 12.18 -0.70
C ALA A 92 9.79 11.26 -1.38
N VAL A 93 8.52 11.49 -1.08
CA VAL A 93 7.40 10.80 -1.75
C VAL A 93 7.00 11.62 -2.99
N LEU A 94 7.08 11.01 -4.17
CA LEU A 94 6.80 11.70 -5.44
C LEU A 94 5.42 12.37 -5.44
N THR A 95 4.39 11.65 -5.01
CA THR A 95 3.01 12.17 -4.95
C THR A 95 2.89 13.41 -4.08
N ASP A 96 3.52 13.42 -2.91
CA ASP A 96 3.44 14.57 -1.99
C ASP A 96 4.33 15.72 -2.45
N THR A 97 5.46 15.42 -3.08
CA THR A 97 6.35 16.41 -3.69
C THR A 97 5.65 17.16 -4.81
N VAL A 98 5.02 16.43 -5.74
CA VAL A 98 4.33 17.04 -6.88
C VAL A 98 3.12 17.84 -6.41
N ASP A 99 2.34 17.32 -5.46
CA ASP A 99 1.19 18.02 -4.87
C ASP A 99 1.62 19.32 -4.18
N ALA A 100 2.70 19.29 -3.39
CA ALA A 100 3.25 20.46 -2.71
C ALA A 100 3.83 21.49 -3.71
N ALA A 101 4.55 21.03 -4.73
CA ALA A 101 5.15 21.91 -5.74
C ALA A 101 4.07 22.64 -6.57
N ILE A 102 3.03 21.91 -6.99
CA ILE A 102 1.90 22.50 -7.73
C ILE A 102 1.15 23.49 -6.82
N THR A 103 0.89 23.12 -5.56
CA THR A 103 0.22 24.02 -4.62
C THR A 103 1.02 25.31 -4.41
N ALA A 104 2.33 25.20 -4.18
CA ALA A 104 3.21 26.36 -4.00
C ALA A 104 3.26 27.26 -5.25
N TYR A 105 3.26 26.66 -6.44
CA TYR A 105 3.18 27.41 -7.69
C TYR A 105 1.85 28.18 -7.82
N LEU A 106 0.72 27.53 -7.52
CA LEU A 106 -0.61 28.14 -7.56
C LEU A 106 -0.74 29.26 -6.53
N ASP A 107 -0.22 29.07 -5.31
CA ASP A 107 -0.18 30.09 -4.27
C ASP A 107 0.65 31.31 -4.72
N ALA A 108 1.82 31.07 -5.31
CA ALA A 108 2.68 32.14 -5.83
C ALA A 108 2.05 32.89 -7.02
N ALA A 109 1.23 32.20 -7.82
CA ALA A 109 0.45 32.79 -8.90
C ALA A 109 -0.82 33.52 -8.42
N GLY A 110 -1.10 33.52 -7.11
CA GLY A 110 -2.29 34.16 -6.53
C GLY A 110 -3.60 33.43 -6.83
N VAL A 111 -3.54 32.15 -7.22
CA VAL A 111 -4.73 31.35 -7.50
C VAL A 111 -5.50 31.14 -6.18
N PRO A 112 -6.79 31.51 -6.12
CA PRO A 112 -7.57 31.35 -4.90
C PRO A 112 -7.65 29.89 -4.43
N ARG A 113 -7.70 29.70 -3.11
CA ARG A 113 -7.92 28.36 -2.54
C ARG A 113 -9.40 28.00 -2.62
N PRO A 114 -9.72 26.71 -2.85
CA PRO A 114 -11.10 26.26 -2.84
C PRO A 114 -11.74 26.43 -1.45
N GLY A 115 -13.04 26.68 -1.44
CA GLY A 115 -13.84 26.77 -0.23
C GLY A 115 -13.93 25.44 0.54
N PRO A 116 -14.58 25.41 1.71
CA PRO A 116 -14.76 24.20 2.52
C PRO A 116 -15.49 23.07 1.78
N ASP A 117 -16.29 23.44 0.79
CA ASP A 117 -17.05 22.59 -0.13
C ASP A 117 -16.22 22.10 -1.33
N GLY A 118 -15.00 22.60 -1.51
CA GLY A 118 -14.12 22.27 -2.63
C GLY A 118 -14.39 23.09 -3.90
N SER A 119 -15.28 24.07 -3.85
CA SER A 119 -15.61 24.94 -4.98
C SER A 119 -14.59 26.06 -5.14
N MET A 120 -14.22 26.38 -6.38
CA MET A 120 -13.43 27.57 -6.68
C MET A 120 -14.32 28.82 -6.64
N PRO A 121 -13.79 29.99 -6.20
CA PRO A 121 -14.51 31.23 -6.34
C PRO A 121 -14.64 31.62 -7.82
N ASP A 122 -15.74 32.30 -8.16
CA ASP A 122 -15.96 32.80 -9.51
C ASP A 122 -14.88 33.82 -9.90
N PRO A 123 -14.35 33.76 -11.13
CA PRO A 123 -13.43 34.78 -11.62
C PRO A 123 -14.17 36.11 -11.74
N THR A 124 -13.76 37.09 -10.93
CA THR A 124 -14.24 38.49 -10.97
C THR A 124 -13.71 39.23 -12.17
#